data_AF-A0A7J0CJZ1-F1
#
_entry.id   AF-A0A7J0CJZ1-F1
#
_cell.length_a   1.000
_cell.length_b   1.000
_cell.length_c   1.000
_cell.angle_alpha   90.00
_cell.angle_beta   90.00
_cell.angle_gamma   90.00
#
_symmetry.space_group_name_H-M   'P 1'
#
loop_
_entity.id
_entity.type
_entity.pdbx_description
1 polymer ?
#
loop_
_entity_poly.entity_id
_entity_poly.type
_entity_poly.pdbx_seq_one_letter_code
_entity_poly.pdbx_strand_id
1 'polypeptide(L)'
;MSTPPNRRAVAVVLLIPLVVTLALWAFAWPAARIAPRDLPVGVAGAAPAAGQLQQQFEQREGAFEVHRFDDEAAAREAIEDRVVYGAVVAGPEGPHVLTASAASPVVAQLLREAVTAAAPEGARVQVTDVVAAPSGDPRGSALGASVLPLALAGMGAGAAVTLLGLRGARAVLTLTGSAALVGLAATAVAHSWLGVITGDWWTEAGVLALTVLAISAAVAGLAALLGPRGLGLGGLLMILLGNSFSGVTSAPQLLPDPVGVIGQWLPPGAGGSLLRSVAFFDGSAAGGPALILALWSALGLAAVLIAGRRMAAAPAGPAGPAGPAPVTRETAMAG
;
A
#
# COMPACT_ATOMS: atom_id res chain seq x y z
N MET A 1 -6.79 37.31 18.73
CA MET A 1 -5.61 37.37 19.62
C MET A 1 -4.48 36.56 18.99
N SER A 2 -3.46 37.27 18.53
CA SER A 2 -2.25 36.75 17.88
C SER A 2 -1.43 35.93 18.89
N THR A 3 -1.18 34.65 18.63
CA THR A 3 -0.19 33.87 19.39
C THR A 3 1.17 34.59 19.33
N PRO A 4 1.83 34.87 20.46
CA PRO A 4 3.11 35.58 20.47
C PRO A 4 4.15 34.80 19.63
N PRO A 5 5.04 35.49 18.88
CA PRO A 5 5.95 34.90 17.89
C PRO A 5 6.78 33.73 18.45
N ASN A 6 7.10 33.75 19.75
CA ASN A 6 7.88 32.71 20.42
C ASN A 6 7.12 31.37 20.56
N ARG A 7 5.78 31.35 20.66
CA ARG A 7 5.02 30.10 20.79
C ARG A 7 4.99 29.30 19.49
N ARG A 8 4.94 29.98 18.34
CA ARG A 8 5.01 29.34 17.02
C ARG A 8 6.41 28.77 16.77
N ALA A 9 7.45 29.53 17.13
CA ALA A 9 8.83 29.05 17.06
C ALA A 9 9.06 27.81 17.94
N VAL A 10 8.62 27.85 19.21
CA VAL A 10 8.70 26.69 20.12
C VAL A 10 7.90 25.51 19.59
N ALA A 11 6.69 25.73 19.06
CA ALA A 11 5.89 24.65 18.47
C ALA A 11 6.60 24.00 17.27
N VAL A 12 7.24 24.78 16.39
CA VAL A 12 8.01 24.25 15.26
C VAL A 12 9.24 23.48 15.73
N VAL A 13 9.99 24.03 16.70
CA VAL A 13 11.18 23.41 17.30
C VAL A 13 10.86 22.07 17.97
N LEU A 14 9.66 21.89 18.51
CA LEU A 14 9.23 20.62 19.10
C LEU A 14 8.59 19.67 18.07
N LEU A 15 7.80 20.21 17.14
CA LEU A 15 7.03 19.39 16.19
C LEU A 15 7.92 18.76 15.12
N ILE A 16 8.90 19.48 14.57
CA ILE A 16 9.77 18.94 13.51
C ILE A 16 10.57 17.74 14.01
N PRO A 17 11.32 17.81 15.14
CA PRO A 17 12.03 16.65 15.66
C PRO A 17 11.08 15.49 15.97
N LEU A 18 9.90 15.75 16.55
CA LEU A 18 8.92 14.70 16.80
C LEU A 18 8.49 13.99 15.52
N VAL A 19 8.16 14.74 14.46
CA VAL A 19 7.77 14.16 13.16
C VAL A 19 8.93 13.36 12.55
N VAL A 20 10.16 13.88 12.61
CA VAL A 20 11.34 13.17 12.11
C VAL A 20 11.61 11.90 12.91
N THR A 21 11.52 11.94 14.24
CA THR A 21 11.68 10.76 15.10
C THR A 21 10.59 9.72 14.82
N LEU A 22 9.34 10.14 14.64
CA LEU A 22 8.25 9.24 14.26
C LEU A 22 8.46 8.63 12.88
N ALA A 23 8.97 9.42 11.92
CA ALA A 23 9.30 8.92 10.60
C ALA A 23 10.43 7.89 10.65
N LEU A 24 11.54 8.21 11.34
CA LEU A 24 12.64 7.28 11.54
C LEU A 24 12.18 6.02 12.24
N TRP A 25 11.34 6.13 13.27
CA TRP A 25 10.76 4.97 13.94
C TRP A 25 9.90 4.15 12.98
N ALA A 26 8.98 4.76 12.24
CA ALA A 26 8.08 4.07 11.33
C ALA A 26 8.82 3.31 10.22
N PHE A 27 9.96 3.84 9.73
CA PHE A 27 10.76 3.19 8.71
C PHE A 27 11.82 2.22 9.27
N ALA A 28 12.61 2.65 10.25
CA ALA A 28 13.77 1.90 10.72
C ALA A 28 13.40 0.76 11.67
N TRP A 29 12.37 0.93 12.52
CA TRP A 29 12.01 -0.11 13.48
C TRP A 29 11.45 -1.38 12.80
N PRO A 30 10.49 -1.32 11.85
CA PRO A 30 10.03 -2.52 11.17
C PRO A 30 11.15 -3.16 10.33
N ALA A 31 11.94 -2.34 9.63
CA ALA A 31 13.06 -2.83 8.81
C ALA A 31 14.13 -3.57 9.63
N ALA A 32 14.44 -3.08 10.84
CA ALA A 32 15.40 -3.73 11.74
C ALA A 32 14.85 -5.00 12.43
N ARG A 33 13.56 -5.28 12.30
CA ARG A 33 12.86 -6.40 12.95
C ARG A 33 12.23 -7.35 11.93
N ILE A 34 12.74 -7.39 10.70
CA ILE A 34 12.32 -8.35 9.69
C ILE A 34 12.63 -9.77 10.18
N ALA A 35 11.58 -10.57 10.31
CA ALA A 35 11.65 -11.98 10.67
C ALA A 35 10.33 -12.67 10.29
N PRO A 36 10.33 -13.96 9.94
CA PRO A 36 9.10 -14.72 9.74
C PRO A 36 8.22 -14.69 10.99
N ARG A 37 6.93 -14.38 10.81
CA ARG A 37 5.88 -14.43 11.83
C ARG A 37 4.64 -15.02 11.21
N ASP A 38 4.25 -16.20 11.67
CA ASP A 38 3.14 -16.98 11.12
C ASP A 38 3.15 -16.99 9.58
N LEU A 39 4.35 -17.12 9.00
CA LEU A 39 4.52 -17.06 7.54
C LEU A 39 3.95 -18.35 6.92
N PRO A 40 2.92 -18.28 6.05
CA PRO A 40 2.32 -19.47 5.46
C PRO A 40 3.30 -20.22 4.55
N VAL A 41 3.60 -21.47 4.89
CA VAL A 41 4.53 -22.34 4.16
C VAL A 41 3.96 -23.74 4.03
N GLY A 42 4.15 -24.35 2.86
CA GLY A 42 3.71 -25.70 2.58
C GLY A 42 4.75 -26.77 2.93
N VAL A 43 4.29 -27.94 3.33
CA VAL A 43 5.06 -29.17 3.37
C VAL A 43 4.30 -30.24 2.61
N ALA A 44 4.93 -30.85 1.61
CA ALA A 44 4.28 -31.84 0.75
C ALA A 44 5.04 -33.17 0.66
N GLY A 45 4.31 -34.25 0.41
CA GLY A 45 4.86 -35.59 0.17
C GLY A 45 4.42 -36.63 1.21
N ALA A 46 4.98 -37.84 1.07
CA ALA A 46 4.54 -39.01 1.85
C ALA A 46 4.63 -38.79 3.37
N ALA A 47 3.67 -39.36 4.08
CA ALA A 47 3.39 -39.00 5.47
C ALA A 47 4.58 -39.01 6.46
N PRO A 48 5.49 -40.01 6.46
CA PRO A 48 6.60 -40.02 7.40
C PRO A 48 7.64 -38.93 7.12
N ALA A 49 7.94 -38.64 5.85
CA ALA A 49 8.94 -37.64 5.48
C ALA A 49 8.39 -36.21 5.63
N ALA A 50 7.14 -35.97 5.20
CA ALA A 50 6.45 -34.69 5.40
C ALA A 50 6.24 -34.37 6.89
N GLY A 51 6.00 -35.38 7.74
CA GLY A 51 5.88 -35.19 9.19
C GLY A 51 7.16 -34.69 9.85
N GLN A 52 8.33 -35.17 9.43
CA GLN A 52 9.61 -34.70 9.96
C GLN A 52 9.89 -33.24 9.54
N LEU A 53 9.63 -32.89 8.28
CA LEU A 53 9.77 -31.51 7.80
C LEU A 53 8.83 -30.55 8.53
N GLN A 54 7.57 -30.95 8.72
CA GLN A 54 6.60 -30.17 9.49
C GLN A 54 7.10 -29.89 10.90
N GLN A 55 7.59 -30.90 11.62
CA GLN A 55 8.16 -30.72 12.96
C GLN A 55 9.36 -29.77 12.99
N GLN A 56 10.19 -29.74 11.94
CA GLN A 56 11.32 -28.81 11.85
C GLN A 56 10.88 -27.35 11.72
N PHE A 57 9.79 -27.10 10.97
CA PHE A 57 9.20 -25.76 10.88
C PHE A 57 8.51 -25.36 12.20
N GLU A 58 7.78 -26.29 12.82
CA GLU A 58 7.07 -26.07 14.10
C GLU A 58 8.02 -25.82 15.27
N GLN A 59 9.26 -26.33 15.23
CA GLN A 59 10.30 -26.01 16.22
C GLN A 59 10.68 -24.52 16.25
N ARG A 60 10.40 -23.78 15.17
CA ARG A 60 10.60 -22.33 15.12
C ARG A 60 9.29 -21.65 15.53
N GLU A 61 9.02 -21.64 16.83
CA GLU A 61 7.77 -21.12 17.40
C GLU A 61 7.38 -19.75 16.83
N GLY A 62 6.16 -19.65 16.30
CA GLY A 62 5.58 -18.42 15.76
C GLY A 62 6.21 -17.90 14.47
N ALA A 63 7.17 -18.62 13.87
CA ALA A 63 7.83 -18.16 12.64
C ALA A 63 7.05 -18.54 11.37
N PHE A 64 6.46 -19.73 11.37
CA PHE A 64 5.85 -20.34 10.19
C PHE A 64 4.48 -20.91 10.52
N GLU A 65 3.50 -20.63 9.67
CA GLU A 65 2.21 -21.30 9.64
C GLU A 65 2.32 -22.45 8.62
N VAL A 66 2.43 -23.69 9.11
CA VAL A 66 2.72 -24.85 8.25
C VAL A 66 1.43 -25.47 7.73
N HIS A 67 1.30 -25.56 6.41
CA HIS A 67 0.21 -26.25 5.74
C HIS A 67 0.71 -27.56 5.12
N ARG A 68 -0.05 -28.64 5.29
CA ARG A 68 0.31 -29.96 4.80
C ARG A 68 -0.42 -30.27 3.51
N PHE A 69 0.31 -30.76 2.51
CA PHE A 69 -0.21 -31.17 1.22
C PHE A 69 0.16 -32.62 0.92
N ASP A 70 -0.69 -33.30 0.16
CA ASP A 70 -0.48 -34.71 -0.17
C ASP A 70 0.70 -34.89 -1.14
N ASP A 71 0.85 -33.97 -2.11
CA ASP A 71 1.88 -34.02 -3.14
C ASP A 71 2.36 -32.64 -3.61
N GLU A 72 3.37 -32.65 -4.48
CA GLU A 72 3.95 -31.44 -5.08
C GLU A 72 2.93 -30.63 -5.90
N ALA A 73 1.97 -31.29 -6.55
CA ALA A 73 0.99 -30.62 -7.40
C ALA A 73 0.01 -29.80 -6.55
N ALA A 74 -0.50 -30.37 -5.45
CA ALA A 74 -1.33 -29.64 -4.50
C ALA A 74 -0.58 -28.47 -3.84
N ALA A 75 0.71 -28.64 -3.54
CA ALA A 75 1.53 -27.55 -3.02
C ALA A 75 1.79 -26.45 -4.05
N ARG A 76 1.96 -26.80 -5.33
CA ARG A 76 2.10 -25.86 -6.44
C ARG A 76 0.83 -25.03 -6.62
N GLU A 77 -0.33 -25.67 -6.64
CA GLU A 77 -1.64 -25.00 -6.72
C GLU A 77 -1.84 -24.05 -5.52
N ALA A 78 -1.49 -24.48 -4.30
CA ALA A 78 -1.57 -23.62 -3.11
C ALA A 78 -0.64 -22.39 -3.17
N ILE A 79 0.49 -22.46 -3.87
CA ILE A 79 1.38 -21.32 -4.12
C ILE A 79 0.76 -20.37 -5.14
N GLU A 80 0.22 -20.91 -6.24
CA GLU A 80 -0.47 -20.15 -7.30
C GLU A 80 -1.73 -19.45 -6.76
N ASP A 81 -2.45 -20.09 -5.84
CA ASP A 81 -3.61 -19.51 -5.14
C ASP A 81 -3.25 -18.57 -3.99
N ARG A 82 -1.95 -18.41 -3.71
CA ARG A 82 -1.40 -17.57 -2.63
C ARG A 82 -1.87 -17.97 -1.23
N VAL A 83 -2.16 -19.26 -1.03
CA VAL A 83 -2.41 -19.83 0.30
C VAL A 83 -1.09 -19.90 1.08
N VAL A 84 0.00 -20.25 0.40
CA VAL A 84 1.36 -20.30 0.96
C VAL A 84 2.36 -19.53 0.10
N TYR A 85 3.45 -19.03 0.69
CA TYR A 85 4.51 -18.32 -0.03
C TYR A 85 5.50 -19.24 -0.75
N GLY A 86 5.51 -20.51 -0.39
CA GLY A 86 6.40 -21.54 -0.89
C GLY A 86 6.17 -22.84 -0.14
N ALA A 87 6.77 -23.93 -0.61
CA ALA A 87 6.62 -25.24 0.00
C ALA A 87 7.93 -26.04 -0.04
N VAL A 88 8.12 -26.94 0.93
CA VAL A 88 9.18 -27.94 0.93
C VAL A 88 8.56 -29.30 0.67
N VAL A 89 9.06 -29.99 -0.34
CA VAL A 89 8.49 -31.26 -0.79
C VAL A 89 9.49 -32.37 -0.54
N ALA A 90 9.03 -33.42 0.14
CA ALA A 90 9.80 -34.61 0.40
C ALA A 90 9.79 -35.53 -0.82
N GLY A 91 10.89 -35.52 -1.59
CA GLY A 91 11.09 -36.40 -2.74
C GLY A 91 12.01 -37.60 -2.45
N PRO A 92 12.01 -38.62 -3.32
CA PRO A 92 12.90 -39.78 -3.21
C PRO A 92 14.39 -39.43 -3.39
N GLU A 93 14.70 -38.34 -4.10
CA GLU A 93 16.07 -37.83 -4.28
C GLU A 93 16.48 -36.81 -3.21
N GLY A 94 15.62 -36.55 -2.22
CA GLY A 94 15.81 -35.56 -1.17
C GLY A 94 14.78 -34.43 -1.19
N PRO A 95 14.87 -33.48 -0.25
CA PRO A 95 13.97 -32.35 -0.18
C PRO A 95 14.21 -31.38 -1.35
N HIS A 96 13.13 -30.93 -1.97
CA HIS A 96 13.15 -29.84 -2.94
C HIS A 96 12.23 -28.70 -2.50
N VAL A 97 12.55 -27.48 -2.93
CA VAL A 97 11.86 -26.26 -2.50
C VAL A 97 11.09 -25.67 -3.66
N LEU A 98 9.81 -25.43 -3.45
CA LEU A 98 8.96 -24.63 -4.32
C LEU A 98 8.90 -23.20 -3.77
N THR A 99 9.19 -22.20 -4.59
CA THR A 99 9.10 -20.78 -4.20
C THR A 99 8.16 -20.02 -5.12
N ALA A 100 7.71 -18.84 -4.67
CA ALA A 100 7.12 -17.82 -5.54
C ALA A 100 7.87 -16.50 -5.34
N SER A 101 8.96 -16.28 -6.08
CA SER A 101 9.71 -15.02 -5.96
C SER A 101 8.88 -13.80 -6.38
N ALA A 102 7.85 -13.97 -7.22
CA ALA A 102 6.88 -12.89 -7.52
C ALA A 102 6.01 -12.49 -6.31
N ALA A 103 5.74 -13.41 -5.38
CA ALA A 103 5.06 -13.08 -4.12
C ALA A 103 5.97 -12.24 -3.23
N SER A 104 7.19 -12.75 -3.00
CA SER A 104 8.23 -12.08 -2.23
C SER A 104 9.61 -12.71 -2.50
N PRO A 105 10.55 -11.97 -3.12
CA PRO A 105 11.92 -12.45 -3.30
C PRO A 105 12.63 -12.71 -1.96
N VAL A 106 12.29 -11.92 -0.93
CA VAL A 106 12.84 -12.07 0.42
C VAL A 106 12.40 -13.39 1.04
N VAL A 107 11.12 -13.77 0.92
CA VAL A 107 10.63 -15.06 1.43
C VAL A 107 11.23 -16.23 0.65
N ALA A 108 11.29 -16.13 -0.69
CA ALA A 108 11.91 -17.17 -1.52
C ALA A 108 13.38 -17.43 -1.12
N GLN A 109 14.14 -16.37 -0.87
CA GLN A 109 15.51 -16.43 -0.37
C GLN A 109 15.59 -17.11 1.02
N LEU A 110 14.73 -16.70 1.97
CA LEU A 110 14.69 -17.26 3.32
C LEU A 110 14.38 -18.76 3.32
N LEU A 111 13.43 -19.22 2.50
CA LEU A 111 13.09 -20.64 2.39
C LEU A 111 14.24 -21.44 1.79
N ARG A 112 14.86 -20.92 0.72
CA ARG A 112 16.03 -21.54 0.11
C ARG A 112 17.18 -21.70 1.11
N GLU A 113 17.49 -20.65 1.87
CA GLU A 113 18.55 -20.67 2.88
C GLU A 113 18.23 -21.65 4.02
N ALA A 114 17.00 -21.67 4.51
CA ALA A 114 16.56 -22.57 5.58
C ALA A 114 16.72 -24.04 5.20
N VAL A 115 16.32 -24.42 3.97
CA VAL A 115 16.42 -25.80 3.50
C VAL A 115 17.86 -26.17 3.14
N THR A 116 18.63 -25.23 2.58
CA THR A 116 20.06 -25.45 2.29
C THR A 116 20.85 -25.69 3.58
N ALA A 117 20.55 -24.96 4.66
CA ALA A 117 21.20 -25.15 5.95
C ALA A 117 20.83 -26.48 6.65
N ALA A 118 19.66 -27.04 6.32
CA ALA A 118 19.21 -28.33 6.85
C ALA A 118 19.68 -29.54 6.00
N ALA A 119 20.17 -29.29 4.78
CA ALA A 119 20.64 -30.33 3.89
C ALA A 119 22.03 -30.86 4.31
N PRO A 120 22.33 -32.16 4.09
CA PRO A 120 23.67 -32.71 4.32
C PRO A 120 24.75 -31.95 3.52
N GLU A 121 25.97 -31.88 4.06
CA GLU A 121 27.09 -31.25 3.36
C GLU A 121 27.29 -31.85 1.96
N GLY A 122 27.35 -30.99 0.94
CA GLY A 122 27.50 -31.38 -0.46
C GLY A 122 26.21 -31.78 -1.19
N ALA A 123 25.07 -31.87 -0.49
CA ALA A 123 23.78 -32.10 -1.14
C ALA A 123 23.31 -30.84 -1.89
N ARG A 124 22.85 -31.01 -3.13
CA ARG A 124 22.27 -29.92 -3.92
C ARG A 124 20.77 -29.85 -3.65
N VAL A 125 20.32 -28.80 -2.97
CA VAL A 125 18.88 -28.52 -2.82
C VAL A 125 18.33 -28.03 -4.16
N GLN A 126 17.37 -28.77 -4.72
CA GLN A 126 16.65 -28.33 -5.91
C GLN A 126 15.65 -27.24 -5.51
N VAL A 127 15.67 -26.13 -6.26
CA VAL A 127 14.76 -24.99 -6.03
C VAL A 127 14.03 -24.73 -7.34
N THR A 128 12.71 -24.85 -7.29
CA THR A 128 11.81 -24.58 -8.40
C THR A 128 10.99 -23.35 -8.05
N ASP A 129 11.13 -22.30 -8.84
CA ASP A 129 10.31 -21.11 -8.69
C ASP A 129 9.01 -21.28 -9.48
N VAL A 130 7.93 -21.56 -8.76
CA VAL A 130 6.60 -21.82 -9.32
C VAL A 130 6.04 -20.57 -9.97
N VAL A 131 6.13 -19.44 -9.25
CA VAL A 131 5.72 -18.12 -9.77
C VAL A 131 6.92 -17.20 -9.72
N ALA A 132 7.66 -17.17 -10.84
CA ALA A 132 8.90 -16.43 -10.95
C ALA A 132 8.67 -14.92 -11.03
N ALA A 133 9.50 -14.15 -10.31
CA ALA A 133 9.57 -12.72 -10.45
C ALA A 133 9.95 -12.35 -11.89
N PRO A 134 9.38 -11.27 -12.44
CA PRO A 134 9.66 -10.88 -13.81
C PRO A 134 11.12 -10.48 -13.99
N SER A 135 11.66 -10.71 -15.19
CA SER A 135 13.05 -10.40 -15.51
C SER A 135 13.38 -8.89 -15.43
N GLY A 136 12.36 -8.03 -15.56
CA GLY A 136 12.48 -6.58 -15.35
C GLY A 136 12.63 -6.16 -13.89
N ASP A 137 12.26 -7.02 -12.92
CA ASP A 137 12.43 -6.75 -11.49
C ASP A 137 12.64 -8.03 -10.66
N PRO A 138 13.76 -8.75 -10.85
CA PRO A 138 14.02 -10.03 -10.16
C PRO A 138 14.18 -9.87 -8.64
N ARG A 139 14.36 -8.63 -8.16
CA ARG A 139 14.52 -8.31 -6.73
C ARG A 139 13.28 -7.65 -6.12
N GLY A 140 12.19 -7.44 -6.88
CA GLY A 140 10.98 -6.75 -6.41
C GLY A 140 11.21 -5.29 -6.01
N SER A 141 12.35 -4.72 -6.40
CA SER A 141 12.82 -3.40 -5.99
C SER A 141 12.12 -2.26 -6.74
N ALA A 142 11.81 -2.47 -8.02
CA ALA A 142 11.06 -1.49 -8.83
C ALA A 142 9.59 -1.45 -8.39
N LEU A 143 8.99 -2.62 -8.12
CA LEU A 143 7.65 -2.71 -7.55
C LEU A 143 7.58 -1.99 -6.20
N GLY A 144 8.54 -2.25 -5.30
CA GLY A 144 8.65 -1.56 -4.02
C GLY A 144 8.86 -0.05 -4.15
N ALA A 145 9.70 0.40 -5.08
CA ALA A 145 9.97 1.81 -5.32
C ALA A 145 8.76 2.57 -5.88
N SER A 146 7.82 1.88 -6.55
CA SER A 146 6.61 2.50 -7.12
C SER A 146 5.60 2.99 -6.07
N VAL A 147 5.64 2.45 -4.85
CA VAL A 147 4.67 2.75 -3.79
C VAL A 147 4.68 4.24 -3.43
N LEU A 148 5.87 4.82 -3.25
CA LEU A 148 6.00 6.22 -2.84
C LEU A 148 5.52 7.20 -3.95
N PRO A 149 5.95 7.11 -5.22
CA PRO A 149 5.41 7.92 -6.31
C PRO A 149 3.89 7.81 -6.46
N LEU A 150 3.31 6.61 -6.34
CA LEU A 150 1.86 6.43 -6.43
C LEU A 150 1.13 7.07 -5.24
N ALA A 151 1.67 6.94 -4.02
CA ALA A 151 1.15 7.60 -2.85
C ALA A 151 1.22 9.12 -2.96
N LEU A 152 2.32 9.66 -3.50
CA LEU A 152 2.48 11.08 -3.79
C LEU A 152 1.49 11.56 -4.85
N ALA A 153 1.25 10.78 -5.91
CA ALA A 153 0.27 11.11 -6.93
C ALA A 153 -1.15 11.17 -6.36
N GLY A 154 -1.54 10.17 -5.56
CA GLY A 154 -2.83 10.16 -4.86
C GLY A 154 -2.95 11.35 -3.89
N MET A 155 -1.92 11.61 -3.09
CA MET A 155 -1.91 12.74 -2.17
C MET A 155 -2.02 14.09 -2.89
N GLY A 156 -1.27 14.25 -3.99
CA GLY A 156 -1.29 15.44 -4.83
C GLY A 156 -2.68 15.70 -5.39
N ALA A 157 -3.35 14.67 -5.93
CA ALA A 157 -4.72 14.78 -6.42
C ALA A 157 -5.72 15.17 -5.31
N GLY A 158 -5.64 14.52 -4.14
CA GLY A 158 -6.50 14.84 -2.99
C GLY A 158 -6.27 16.25 -2.43
N ALA A 159 -5.01 16.66 -2.35
CA ALA A 159 -4.62 18.01 -1.95
C ALA A 159 -5.08 19.06 -2.97
N ALA A 160 -4.90 18.81 -4.28
CA ALA A 160 -5.31 19.71 -5.34
C ALA A 160 -6.83 19.98 -5.29
N VAL A 161 -7.65 18.93 -5.16
CA VAL A 161 -9.11 19.07 -5.00
C VAL A 161 -9.48 19.95 -3.80
N THR A 162 -8.77 19.77 -2.68
CA THR A 162 -8.98 20.55 -1.46
C THR A 162 -8.57 22.01 -1.63
N LEU A 163 -7.36 22.26 -2.14
CA LEU A 163 -6.76 23.59 -2.24
C LEU A 163 -7.41 24.44 -3.33
N LEU A 164 -7.85 23.81 -4.43
CA LEU A 164 -8.62 24.47 -5.49
C LEU A 164 -10.10 24.65 -5.11
N GLY A 165 -10.52 24.17 -3.95
CA GLY A 165 -11.89 24.33 -3.46
C GLY A 165 -12.95 23.59 -4.29
N LEU A 166 -12.56 22.53 -5.00
CA LEU A 166 -13.47 21.73 -5.83
C LEU A 166 -14.46 20.97 -4.93
N ARG A 167 -15.73 20.90 -5.35
CA ARG A 167 -16.82 20.31 -4.56
C ARG A 167 -17.76 19.47 -5.41
N GLY A 168 -18.50 18.58 -4.75
CA GLY A 168 -19.57 17.80 -5.38
C GLY A 168 -19.06 16.96 -6.56
N ALA A 169 -19.82 16.94 -7.65
CA ALA A 169 -19.48 16.18 -8.85
C ALA A 169 -18.12 16.58 -9.45
N ARG A 170 -17.73 17.86 -9.39
CA ARG A 170 -16.43 18.32 -9.92
C ARG A 170 -15.27 17.68 -9.17
N ALA A 171 -15.35 17.63 -7.83
CA ALA A 171 -14.32 16.98 -7.02
C ALA A 171 -14.22 15.47 -7.34
N VAL A 172 -15.36 14.78 -7.44
CA VAL A 172 -15.39 13.35 -7.77
C VAL A 172 -14.81 13.08 -9.16
N LEU A 173 -15.19 13.87 -10.16
CA LEU A 173 -14.67 13.76 -11.52
C LEU A 173 -13.16 14.03 -11.58
N THR A 174 -12.66 15.03 -10.85
CA THR A 174 -11.22 15.29 -10.77
C THR A 174 -10.47 14.14 -10.12
N LEU A 175 -10.94 13.62 -8.97
CA LEU A 175 -10.27 12.50 -8.30
C LEU A 175 -10.26 11.24 -9.18
N THR A 176 -11.41 10.87 -9.73
CA THR A 176 -11.56 9.67 -10.56
C THR A 176 -10.77 9.81 -11.87
N GLY A 177 -10.85 10.96 -12.53
CA GLY A 177 -10.12 11.23 -13.77
C GLY A 177 -8.61 11.27 -13.56
N SER A 178 -8.13 11.95 -12.52
CA SER A 178 -6.69 11.94 -12.17
C SER A 178 -6.20 10.54 -11.81
N ALA A 179 -6.97 9.79 -11.02
CA ALA A 179 -6.60 8.42 -10.65
C ALA A 179 -6.55 7.49 -11.88
N ALA A 180 -7.51 7.58 -12.80
CA ALA A 180 -7.49 6.83 -14.06
C ALA A 180 -6.26 7.17 -14.91
N LEU A 181 -5.95 8.46 -15.09
CA LEU A 181 -4.77 8.87 -15.86
C LEU A 181 -3.46 8.43 -15.21
N VAL A 182 -3.35 8.51 -13.89
CA VAL A 182 -2.17 8.00 -13.17
C VAL A 182 -2.08 6.48 -13.29
N GLY A 183 -3.20 5.75 -13.19
CA GLY A 183 -3.23 4.29 -13.38
C GLY A 183 -2.73 3.89 -14.77
N LEU A 184 -3.22 4.54 -15.83
CA LEU A 184 -2.77 4.31 -17.20
C LEU A 184 -1.28 4.63 -17.37
N ALA A 185 -0.83 5.79 -16.88
CA ALA A 185 0.57 6.20 -16.99
C ALA A 185 1.51 5.28 -16.18
N ALA A 186 1.12 4.91 -14.97
CA ALA A 186 1.88 3.99 -14.12
C ALA A 186 1.97 2.60 -14.74
N THR A 187 0.90 2.10 -15.37
CA THR A 187 0.91 0.82 -16.07
C THR A 187 1.79 0.88 -17.31
N ALA A 188 1.69 1.94 -18.11
CA ALA A 188 2.59 2.12 -19.26
C ALA A 188 4.07 2.08 -18.87
N VAL A 189 4.42 2.65 -17.71
CA VAL A 189 5.79 2.60 -17.18
C VAL A 189 6.13 1.22 -16.60
N ALA A 190 5.34 0.71 -15.66
CA ALA A 190 5.64 -0.51 -14.91
C ALA A 190 5.50 -1.77 -15.77
N HIS A 191 4.44 -1.88 -16.56
CA HIS A 191 4.17 -3.01 -17.45
C HIS A 191 4.93 -2.86 -18.77
N SER A 192 4.60 -1.84 -19.56
CA SER A 192 4.99 -1.79 -20.97
C SER A 192 6.44 -1.37 -21.20
N TRP A 193 7.01 -0.54 -20.33
CA TRP A 193 8.38 -0.05 -20.47
C TRP A 193 9.39 -0.86 -19.64
N LEU A 194 9.10 -1.05 -18.35
CA LEU A 194 10.04 -1.67 -17.41
C LEU A 194 9.85 -3.19 -17.25
N GLY A 195 8.68 -3.75 -17.59
CA GLY A 195 8.40 -5.18 -17.41
C GLY A 195 8.44 -5.63 -15.95
N VAL A 196 8.01 -4.77 -15.03
CA VAL A 196 7.96 -5.00 -13.57
C VAL A 196 6.71 -5.77 -13.16
N ILE A 197 5.64 -5.66 -13.95
CA ILE A 197 4.37 -6.36 -13.81
C ILE A 197 3.98 -6.94 -15.17
N THR A 198 3.31 -8.10 -15.18
CA THR A 198 3.19 -8.96 -16.37
C THR A 198 1.79 -9.53 -16.61
N GLY A 199 0.79 -9.08 -15.86
CA GLY A 199 -0.60 -9.54 -15.97
C GLY A 199 -1.39 -8.82 -17.07
N ASP A 200 -2.72 -8.86 -17.00
CA ASP A 200 -3.57 -8.14 -17.95
C ASP A 200 -3.43 -6.62 -17.77
N TRP A 201 -3.06 -5.93 -18.85
CA TRP A 201 -2.73 -4.50 -18.83
C TRP A 201 -3.88 -3.62 -18.31
N TRP A 202 -5.12 -3.91 -18.69
CA TRP A 202 -6.28 -3.12 -18.27
C TRP A 202 -6.64 -3.37 -16.81
N THR A 203 -6.49 -4.61 -16.35
CA THR A 203 -6.69 -4.98 -14.96
C THR A 203 -5.66 -4.31 -14.07
N GLU A 204 -4.37 -4.32 -14.46
CA GLU A 204 -3.30 -3.63 -13.75
C GLU A 204 -3.52 -2.11 -13.70
N ALA A 205 -3.91 -1.51 -14.82
CA ALA A 205 -4.29 -0.09 -14.86
C ALA A 205 -5.46 0.24 -13.95
N GLY A 206 -6.47 -0.64 -13.90
CA GLY A 206 -7.59 -0.55 -12.98
C GLY A 206 -7.17 -0.60 -11.51
N VAL A 207 -6.26 -1.51 -11.15
CA VAL A 207 -5.74 -1.66 -9.77
C VAL A 207 -4.90 -0.45 -9.36
N LEU A 208 -4.02 0.02 -10.24
CA LEU A 208 -3.21 1.22 -9.98
C LEU A 208 -4.10 2.47 -9.87
N ALA A 209 -5.10 2.61 -10.73
CA ALA A 209 -6.09 3.69 -10.64
C ALA A 209 -6.90 3.60 -9.34
N LEU A 210 -7.39 2.43 -8.96
CA LEU A 210 -8.14 2.22 -7.72
C LEU A 210 -7.30 2.55 -6.48
N THR A 211 -6.02 2.17 -6.48
CA THR A 211 -5.07 2.50 -5.41
C THR A 211 -4.90 4.01 -5.27
N VAL A 212 -4.66 4.71 -6.37
CA VAL A 212 -4.51 6.17 -6.40
C VAL A 212 -5.83 6.87 -6.02
N LEU A 213 -6.97 6.32 -6.44
CA LEU A 213 -8.30 6.82 -6.06
C LEU A 213 -8.54 6.68 -4.56
N ALA A 214 -8.23 5.52 -3.98
CA ALA A 214 -8.37 5.29 -2.54
C ALA A 214 -7.53 6.29 -1.73
N ILE A 215 -6.28 6.52 -2.12
CA ILE A 215 -5.39 7.49 -1.46
C ILE A 215 -5.92 8.92 -1.63
N SER A 216 -6.23 9.33 -2.86
CA SER A 216 -6.65 10.70 -3.16
C SER A 216 -8.01 11.04 -2.54
N ALA A 217 -8.98 10.12 -2.61
CA ALA A 217 -10.29 10.27 -1.98
C ALA A 217 -10.19 10.32 -0.46
N ALA A 218 -9.34 9.49 0.16
CA ALA A 218 -9.12 9.53 1.61
C ALA A 218 -8.52 10.87 2.04
N VAL A 219 -7.48 11.36 1.35
CA VAL A 219 -6.85 12.66 1.64
C VAL A 219 -7.85 13.81 1.47
N ALA A 220 -8.58 13.85 0.35
CA ALA A 220 -9.60 14.87 0.11
C ALA A 220 -10.75 14.79 1.12
N GLY A 221 -11.19 13.59 1.47
CA GLY A 221 -12.25 13.34 2.45
C GLY A 221 -11.84 13.79 3.86
N LEU A 222 -10.64 13.42 4.31
CA LEU A 222 -10.10 13.89 5.59
C LEU A 222 -9.97 15.41 5.62
N ALA A 223 -9.51 16.03 4.53
CA ALA A 223 -9.42 17.47 4.43
C ALA A 223 -10.79 18.15 4.40
N ALA A 224 -11.79 17.53 3.78
CA ALA A 224 -13.17 18.01 3.78
C ALA A 224 -13.80 17.97 5.18
N LEU A 225 -13.41 17.00 6.02
CA LEU A 225 -13.91 16.85 7.40
C LEU A 225 -13.14 17.68 8.43
N LEU A 226 -11.82 17.79 8.28
CA LEU A 226 -10.91 18.35 9.29
C LEU A 226 -10.20 19.65 8.84
N GLY A 227 -10.48 20.12 7.63
CA GLY A 227 -9.78 21.25 7.01
C GLY A 227 -8.30 20.94 6.71
N PRO A 228 -7.40 21.93 6.78
CA PRO A 228 -5.97 21.75 6.49
C PRO A 228 -5.28 20.67 7.33
N ARG A 229 -5.79 20.39 8.53
CA ARG A 229 -5.27 19.31 9.40
C ARG A 229 -5.48 17.93 8.78
N GLY A 230 -6.56 17.75 8.01
CA GLY A 230 -6.86 16.51 7.31
C GLY A 230 -5.86 16.18 6.21
N LEU A 231 -5.27 17.20 5.56
CA LEU A 231 -4.18 16.98 4.59
C LEU A 231 -2.92 16.44 5.28
N GLY A 232 -2.56 17.00 6.43
CA GLY A 232 -1.43 16.50 7.22
C GLY A 232 -1.66 15.08 7.74
N LEU A 233 -2.88 14.76 8.18
CA LEU A 233 -3.23 13.41 8.61
C LEU A 233 -3.23 12.41 7.44
N GLY A 234 -3.77 12.78 6.28
CA GLY A 234 -3.66 11.99 5.05
C GLY A 234 -2.20 11.79 4.65
N GLY A 235 -1.39 12.84 4.76
CA GLY A 235 0.08 12.86 4.81
C GLY A 235 0.68 11.67 5.53
N LEU A 236 0.45 11.69 6.84
CA LEU A 236 0.95 10.73 7.80
C LEU A 236 0.46 9.31 7.51
N LEU A 237 -0.83 9.13 7.27
CA LEU A 237 -1.43 7.80 7.08
C LEU A 237 -0.98 7.16 5.76
N MET A 238 -0.97 7.91 4.66
CA MET A 238 -0.79 7.34 3.32
C MET A 238 0.69 7.27 2.92
N ILE A 239 1.49 8.30 3.22
CA ILE A 239 2.91 8.30 2.84
C ILE A 239 3.76 7.66 3.92
N LEU A 240 3.61 8.09 5.18
CA LEU A 240 4.49 7.59 6.25
C LEU A 240 4.11 6.16 6.62
N LEU A 241 2.94 5.97 7.24
CA LEU A 241 2.53 4.66 7.73
C LEU A 241 2.23 3.72 6.57
N GLY A 242 1.50 4.20 5.57
CA GLY A 242 1.12 3.41 4.40
C GLY A 242 2.31 2.79 3.70
N ASN A 243 3.37 3.55 3.42
CA ASN A 243 4.57 3.01 2.78
C ASN A 243 5.36 2.08 3.72
N SER A 244 5.69 2.54 4.93
CA SER A 244 6.55 1.77 5.85
C SER A 244 5.91 0.47 6.33
N PHE A 245 4.59 0.44 6.49
CA PHE A 245 3.87 -0.70 7.06
C PHE A 245 3.32 -1.63 5.97
N SER A 246 3.37 -1.21 4.69
CA SER A 246 2.78 -1.96 3.57
C SER A 246 3.28 -3.38 3.37
N GLY A 247 4.52 -3.68 3.76
CA GLY A 247 5.18 -4.96 3.45
C GLY A 247 5.47 -5.18 1.96
N VAL A 248 5.35 -4.16 1.08
CA VAL A 248 5.58 -4.35 -0.36
C VAL A 248 7.03 -4.73 -0.69
N THR A 249 8.03 -4.30 0.07
CA THR A 249 9.43 -4.67 -0.21
C THR A 249 9.84 -6.02 0.38
N SER A 250 8.97 -6.65 1.18
CA SER A 250 9.24 -7.89 1.88
C SER A 250 8.01 -8.81 1.77
N ALA A 251 7.28 -8.97 2.88
CA ALA A 251 5.95 -9.53 2.98
C ALA A 251 5.34 -8.99 4.29
N PRO A 252 4.01 -8.85 4.40
CA PRO A 252 3.39 -8.37 5.63
C PRO A 252 3.75 -9.23 6.85
N GLN A 253 3.85 -10.54 6.68
CA GLN A 253 4.23 -11.53 7.71
C GLN A 253 5.71 -11.45 8.12
N LEU A 254 6.54 -10.71 7.37
CA LEU A 254 7.92 -10.45 7.76
C LEU A 254 8.04 -9.22 8.68
N LEU A 255 7.00 -8.38 8.73
CA LEU A 255 6.96 -7.21 9.59
C LEU A 255 6.52 -7.58 11.02
N PRO A 256 6.90 -6.79 12.04
CA PRO A 256 6.42 -7.02 13.40
C PRO A 256 4.90 -6.87 13.52
N ASP A 257 4.27 -7.68 14.37
CA ASP A 257 2.86 -7.47 14.69
C ASP A 257 2.65 -6.29 15.63
N PRO A 258 1.56 -5.51 15.45
CA PRO A 258 0.50 -5.64 14.44
C PRO A 258 0.76 -4.82 13.14
N VAL A 259 2.00 -4.38 12.89
CA VAL A 259 2.32 -3.40 11.84
C VAL A 259 2.04 -3.92 10.44
N GLY A 260 2.40 -5.17 10.14
CA GLY A 260 2.11 -5.80 8.85
C GLY A 260 0.62 -5.81 8.54
N VAL A 261 -0.20 -6.19 9.52
CA VAL A 261 -1.67 -6.18 9.43
C VAL A 261 -2.17 -4.76 9.17
N ILE A 262 -1.81 -3.79 10.01
CA ILE A 262 -2.23 -2.39 9.84
C ILE A 262 -1.90 -1.87 8.44
N GLY A 263 -0.72 -2.19 7.92
CA GLY A 263 -0.32 -1.82 6.57
C GLY A 263 -1.24 -2.36 5.48
N GLN A 264 -1.75 -3.59 5.63
CA GLN A 264 -2.69 -4.19 4.66
C GLN A 264 -4.05 -3.49 4.67
N TRP A 265 -4.47 -2.88 5.77
CA TRP A 265 -5.71 -2.08 5.85
C TRP A 265 -5.56 -0.68 5.24
N LEU A 266 -4.32 -0.23 4.99
CA LEU A 266 -4.05 1.05 4.35
C LEU A 266 -3.95 0.90 2.83
N PRO A 267 -4.38 1.92 2.05
CA PRO A 267 -4.38 1.83 0.59
C PRO A 267 -3.04 1.43 -0.05
N PRO A 268 -1.85 1.87 0.42
CA PRO A 268 -0.60 1.43 -0.19
C PRO A 268 -0.32 -0.07 -0.01
N GLY A 269 -0.62 -0.65 1.16
CA GLY A 269 -0.44 -2.08 1.40
C GLY A 269 -1.46 -2.91 0.63
N ALA A 270 -2.74 -2.55 0.70
CA ALA A 270 -3.80 -3.18 -0.08
C ALA A 270 -3.53 -3.09 -1.60
N GLY A 271 -3.08 -1.93 -2.09
CA GLY A 271 -2.70 -1.72 -3.48
C GLY A 271 -1.57 -2.64 -3.94
N GLY A 272 -0.51 -2.77 -3.13
CA GLY A 272 0.60 -3.69 -3.43
C GLY A 272 0.18 -5.17 -3.43
N SER A 273 -0.70 -5.57 -2.51
CA SER A 273 -1.22 -6.93 -2.45
C SER A 273 -2.14 -7.26 -3.63
N LEU A 274 -3.06 -6.34 -3.95
CA LEU A 274 -3.95 -6.47 -5.11
C LEU A 274 -3.17 -6.51 -6.42
N LEU A 275 -2.18 -5.63 -6.58
CA LEU A 275 -1.38 -5.56 -7.80
C LEU A 275 -0.61 -6.86 -8.04
N ARG A 276 0.00 -7.45 -7.01
CA ARG A 276 0.62 -8.77 -7.15
C ARG A 276 -0.38 -9.84 -7.54
N SER A 277 -1.58 -9.83 -6.93
CA SER A 277 -2.60 -10.85 -7.21
C SER A 277 -2.99 -10.84 -8.69
N VAL A 278 -3.21 -9.66 -9.28
CA VAL A 278 -3.59 -9.56 -10.70
C VAL A 278 -2.41 -9.68 -11.66
N ALA A 279 -1.20 -9.31 -11.23
CA ALA A 279 -0.01 -9.30 -12.10
C ALA A 279 0.65 -10.69 -12.22
N PHE A 280 0.58 -11.51 -11.18
CA PHE A 280 1.39 -12.73 -11.08
C PHE A 280 0.60 -13.99 -10.66
N PHE A 281 -0.62 -13.84 -10.14
CA PHE A 281 -1.37 -14.95 -9.55
C PHE A 281 -2.81 -15.03 -10.08
N ASP A 282 -3.05 -14.58 -11.33
CA ASP A 282 -4.36 -14.67 -12.01
C ASP A 282 -5.57 -14.16 -11.19
N GLY A 283 -5.34 -13.20 -10.28
CA GLY A 283 -6.36 -12.64 -9.40
C GLY A 283 -6.61 -13.40 -8.10
N SER A 284 -5.86 -14.47 -7.81
CA SER A 284 -5.97 -15.20 -6.54
C SER A 284 -5.69 -14.29 -5.34
N ALA A 285 -6.51 -14.43 -4.29
CA ALA A 285 -6.54 -13.57 -3.10
C ALA A 285 -6.77 -12.06 -3.36
N ALA A 286 -7.27 -11.65 -4.53
CA ALA A 286 -7.51 -10.23 -4.86
C ALA A 286 -8.69 -9.60 -4.08
N GLY A 287 -9.68 -10.40 -3.68
CA GLY A 287 -10.96 -9.90 -3.14
C GLY A 287 -10.83 -9.02 -1.89
N GLY A 288 -10.00 -9.44 -0.92
CA GLY A 288 -9.79 -8.68 0.32
C GLY A 288 -9.14 -7.30 0.07
N PRO A 289 -7.96 -7.25 -0.56
CA PRO A 289 -7.32 -5.98 -0.94
C PRO A 289 -8.20 -5.07 -1.80
N ALA A 290 -8.93 -5.62 -2.78
CA ALA A 290 -9.86 -4.85 -3.61
C ALA A 290 -10.99 -4.23 -2.79
N LEU A 291 -11.57 -4.97 -1.84
CA LEU A 291 -12.59 -4.46 -0.93
C LEU A 291 -12.06 -3.31 -0.07
N ILE A 292 -10.86 -3.44 0.48
CA ILE A 292 -10.23 -2.39 1.30
C ILE A 292 -10.08 -1.10 0.48
N LEU A 293 -9.54 -1.18 -0.73
CA LEU A 293 -9.39 -0.01 -1.59
C LEU A 293 -10.74 0.61 -1.97
N ALA A 294 -11.73 -0.23 -2.34
CA ALA A 294 -13.07 0.23 -2.68
C ALA A 294 -13.74 0.95 -1.50
N LEU A 295 -13.58 0.44 -0.27
CA LEU A 295 -14.08 1.08 0.95
C LEU A 295 -13.42 2.43 1.19
N TRP A 296 -12.08 2.53 1.08
CA TRP A 296 -11.38 3.80 1.21
C TRP A 296 -11.81 4.82 0.15
N SER A 297 -11.95 4.40 -1.10
CA SER A 297 -12.49 5.24 -2.18
C SER A 297 -13.91 5.71 -1.87
N ALA A 298 -14.81 4.79 -1.51
CA ALA A 298 -16.21 5.10 -1.24
C ALA A 298 -16.36 6.06 -0.04
N LEU A 299 -15.68 5.80 1.08
CA LEU A 299 -15.73 6.64 2.27
C LEU A 299 -15.14 8.02 2.02
N GLY A 300 -14.01 8.10 1.32
CA GLY A 300 -13.37 9.36 0.96
C GLY A 300 -14.24 10.21 0.03
N LEU A 301 -14.77 9.61 -1.03
CA LEU A 301 -15.67 10.29 -1.97
C LEU A 301 -16.97 10.72 -1.29
N ALA A 302 -17.55 9.88 -0.43
CA ALA A 302 -18.74 10.22 0.36
C ALA A 302 -18.48 11.43 1.26
N ALA A 303 -17.33 11.48 1.96
CA ALA A 303 -16.96 12.62 2.80
C ALA A 303 -16.85 13.92 1.99
N VAL A 304 -16.22 13.87 0.81
CA VAL A 304 -16.14 15.02 -0.12
C VAL A 304 -17.52 15.51 -0.57
N LEU A 305 -18.43 14.58 -0.92
CA LEU A 305 -19.78 14.91 -1.35
C LEU A 305 -20.63 15.50 -0.22
N ILE A 306 -20.57 14.92 0.98
CA ILE A 306 -21.32 15.40 2.16
C ILE A 306 -20.86 16.80 2.56
N ALA A 307 -19.54 17.04 2.60
CA ALA A 307 -18.99 18.36 2.90
C ALA A 307 -19.40 19.40 1.85
N GLY A 308 -19.40 19.03 0.57
CA GLY A 308 -19.88 19.89 -0.52
C GLY A 308 -21.34 20.31 -0.35
N ARG A 309 -22.22 19.37 0.03
CA ARG A 309 -23.65 19.64 0.27
C ARG A 309 -23.89 20.57 1.46
N ARG A 310 -23.18 20.34 2.58
CA ARG A 310 -23.32 21.17 3.79
C ARG A 310 -22.95 22.64 3.54
N MET A 311 -21.97 22.89 2.67
CA MET A 311 -21.57 24.25 2.33
C MET A 311 -22.49 24.93 1.32
N ALA A 312 -23.08 24.16 0.39
CA ALA A 312 -24.09 24.69 -0.53
C ALA A 312 -25.42 25.03 0.18
N ALA A 313 -25.75 24.31 1.26
CA ALA A 313 -26.97 24.52 2.05
C ALA A 313 -26.82 25.60 3.14
N ALA A 314 -25.63 26.17 3.35
CA ALA A 314 -25.45 27.25 4.31
C ALA A 314 -26.19 28.51 3.81
N PRO A 315 -27.17 29.06 4.55
CA PRO A 315 -27.89 30.24 4.11
C PRO A 315 -26.88 31.39 3.95
N ALA A 316 -26.98 32.11 2.84
CA ALA A 316 -26.27 33.38 2.67
C ALA A 316 -26.60 34.24 3.90
N GLY A 317 -25.59 34.49 4.75
CA GLY A 317 -25.77 35.35 5.92
C GLY A 317 -26.35 36.70 5.49
N PRO A 318 -27.10 37.40 6.37
CA PRO A 318 -27.74 38.65 6.00
C PRO A 318 -26.68 39.58 5.40
N ALA A 319 -26.93 40.07 4.18
CA ALA A 319 -26.09 41.07 3.56
C ALA A 319 -25.92 42.21 4.57
N GLY A 320 -24.69 42.40 5.05
CA GLY A 320 -24.37 43.52 5.93
C GLY A 320 -24.80 44.83 5.27
N PRO A 321 -25.28 45.82 6.04
CA PRO A 321 -25.87 47.03 5.48
C PRO A 321 -24.89 47.69 4.51
N ALA A 322 -25.39 47.99 3.31
CA ALA A 322 -24.66 48.70 2.27
C ALA A 322 -23.99 49.94 2.89
N GLY A 323 -22.66 49.98 2.84
CA GLY A 323 -21.90 51.14 3.28
C GLY A 323 -22.35 52.40 2.53
N PRO A 324 -22.31 53.58 3.17
CA PRO A 324 -22.82 54.81 2.58
C PRO A 324 -22.12 55.14 1.27
N ALA A 325 -22.92 55.58 0.29
CA ALA A 325 -22.51 55.93 -1.06
C ALA A 325 -21.36 56.97 -1.07
N PRO A 326 -20.44 56.90 -2.05
CA PRO A 326 -19.34 57.86 -2.15
C PRO A 326 -19.91 59.25 -2.48
N VAL A 327 -19.58 60.23 -1.63
CA VAL A 327 -19.89 61.64 -1.85
C VAL A 327 -19.07 62.14 -3.04
N THR A 328 -19.76 62.45 -4.14
CA THR A 328 -19.19 63.12 -5.30
C THR A 328 -18.66 64.48 -4.87
N ARG A 329 -17.33 64.68 -4.87
CA ARG A 329 -16.73 66.01 -4.74
C ARG A 329 -16.94 66.75 -6.06
N GLU A 330 -17.92 67.65 -6.06
CA GLU A 330 -18.13 68.62 -7.13
C GLU A 330 -16.98 69.65 -7.11
N THR A 331 -16.17 69.62 -8.16
CA THR A 331 -15.16 70.64 -8.48
C THR A 331 -15.86 71.95 -8.81
N ALA A 332 -15.88 72.89 -7.86
CA ALA A 332 -16.19 74.28 -8.13
C ALA A 332 -14.93 75.01 -8.61
N MET A 333 -14.83 75.18 -9.93
CA MET A 333 -14.11 76.29 -10.55
C MET A 333 -15.00 77.54 -10.51
N ALA A 334 -14.52 78.64 -9.92
CA ALA A 334 -14.73 80.03 -10.35
C ALA A 334 -14.32 81.01 -9.24
N GLY A 335 -13.53 82.04 -9.59
CA GLY A 335 -13.32 83.26 -8.80
C GLY A 335 -11.87 83.69 -8.71
#